data_AF-A0A2T4WBX3-F1
#
_entry.id   AF-A0A2T4WBX3-F1
#
_cell.length_a   1.000
_cell.length_b   1.000
_cell.length_c   1.000
_cell.angle_alpha   90.00
_cell.angle_beta   90.00
_cell.angle_gamma   90.00
#
_symmetry.space_group_name_H-M   'P 1'
#
loop_
_entity.id
_entity.type
_entity.pdbx_description
1 polymer ?
#
loop_
_entity_poly.entity_id
_entity_poly.type
_entity_poly.pdbx_seq_one_letter_code
_entity_poly.pdbx_strand_id
1 'polypeptide(L)'
;RGAGLFLVSPEGLQTVQQFTATNSPLLSNDILSIAADPTSGELLIATSKGLIGYRGDATPGYTGNVPEASIYPNPVRPGYEGPIFVQGCPEGAVVKFTDVTGALVFETQSNGGTARWNGTNLSGQPAASGVYLVYITDALGTVTAQGKVLVIRQ
;
A
#
# COMPACT_ATOMS: atom_id res chain seq x y z
N ARG A 1 -15.55 4.13 -25.59
CA ARG A 1 -16.70 4.96 -25.16
C ARG A 1 -16.92 4.64 -23.68
N GLY A 2 -16.42 5.48 -22.76
CA GLY A 2 -16.41 5.15 -21.33
C GLY A 2 -15.74 6.27 -20.52
N ALA A 3 -16.12 6.41 -19.25
CA ALA A 3 -15.66 7.47 -18.36
C ALA A 3 -14.55 7.03 -17.37
N GLY A 4 -14.07 5.79 -17.50
CA GLY A 4 -13.06 5.22 -16.61
C GLY A 4 -13.65 4.64 -15.32
N LEU A 5 -12.81 4.59 -14.28
CA LEU A 5 -13.15 4.05 -12.97
C LEU A 5 -13.23 5.17 -11.93
N PHE A 6 -14.21 5.11 -11.03
CA PHE A 6 -14.44 6.12 -9.99
C PHE A 6 -14.39 5.47 -8.61
N LEU A 7 -13.71 6.13 -7.68
CA LEU A 7 -13.85 5.91 -6.24
C LEU A 7 -14.77 7.00 -5.70
N VAL A 8 -15.82 6.60 -4.98
CA VAL A 8 -16.81 7.51 -4.41
C VAL A 8 -16.84 7.41 -2.88
N SER A 9 -17.39 8.43 -2.21
CA SER A 9 -17.61 8.39 -0.77
C SER A 9 -18.57 7.25 -0.39
N PRO A 10 -18.59 6.79 0.88
CA PRO A 10 -19.50 5.73 1.32
C PRO A 10 -20.98 6.03 1.02
N GLU A 11 -21.36 7.30 1.04
CA GLU A 11 -22.71 7.80 0.74
C GLU A 11 -22.97 7.96 -0.77
N GLY A 12 -21.95 7.80 -1.61
CA GLY A 12 -22.01 7.93 -3.07
C GLY A 12 -22.15 9.36 -3.58
N LEU A 13 -22.01 10.37 -2.72
CA LEU A 13 -22.29 11.77 -3.06
C LEU A 13 -21.08 12.52 -3.63
N GLN A 14 -19.87 12.03 -3.34
CA GLN A 14 -18.64 12.70 -3.75
C GLN A 14 -17.74 11.72 -4.51
N THR A 15 -17.13 12.20 -5.61
CA THR A 15 -16.02 11.49 -6.26
C THR A 15 -14.75 11.77 -5.48
N VAL A 16 -14.18 10.74 -4.88
CA VAL A 16 -12.90 10.79 -4.15
C VAL A 16 -11.74 10.71 -5.13
N GLN A 17 -11.84 9.84 -6.14
CA GLN A 17 -10.79 9.65 -7.14
C GLN A 17 -11.36 9.17 -8.48
N GLN A 18 -10.68 9.48 -9.58
CA GLN A 18 -11.02 9.00 -10.92
C GLN A 18 -9.78 8.51 -11.67
N PHE A 19 -9.88 7.33 -12.27
CA PHE A 19 -8.86 6.74 -13.14
C PHE A 19 -9.36 6.68 -14.58
N THR A 20 -8.57 7.22 -15.50
CA THR A 20 -8.76 7.18 -16.94
C THR A 20 -7.45 6.75 -17.61
N ALA A 21 -7.53 6.32 -18.86
CA ALA A 21 -6.36 5.95 -19.67
C ALA A 21 -5.40 7.11 -19.95
N THR A 22 -5.81 8.36 -19.67
CA THR A 22 -4.97 9.55 -19.87
C THR A 22 -4.32 10.05 -18.59
N ASN A 23 -4.88 9.74 -17.41
CA ASN A 23 -4.36 10.19 -16.12
C ASN A 23 -3.77 9.04 -15.27
N SER A 24 -3.83 7.82 -15.76
CA SER A 24 -3.38 6.63 -15.04
C SER A 24 -2.97 5.50 -16.00
N PRO A 25 -2.33 4.43 -15.49
CA PRO A 25 -2.01 3.24 -16.28
C PRO A 25 -3.22 2.40 -16.74
N LEU A 26 -4.45 2.86 -16.52
CA LEU A 26 -5.65 2.15 -16.94
C LEU A 26 -5.64 1.87 -18.44
N LEU A 27 -5.82 0.60 -18.82
CA LEU A 27 -5.66 0.16 -20.22
C LEU A 27 -6.72 0.74 -21.16
N SER A 28 -7.95 0.96 -20.67
CA SER A 28 -9.07 1.51 -21.43
C SER A 28 -10.11 2.12 -20.48
N ASN A 29 -10.78 3.20 -20.92
CA ASN A 29 -11.88 3.81 -20.16
C ASN A 29 -13.17 2.97 -20.21
N ASP A 30 -13.22 1.94 -21.06
CA ASP A 30 -14.36 1.05 -21.24
C ASP A 30 -14.20 -0.13 -20.28
N ILE A 31 -14.83 -0.03 -19.11
CA ILE A 31 -14.79 -1.03 -18.04
C ILE A 31 -15.88 -2.10 -18.29
N LEU A 32 -15.48 -3.36 -18.32
CA LEU A 32 -16.37 -4.51 -18.53
C LEU A 32 -16.80 -5.15 -17.21
N SER A 33 -15.88 -5.25 -16.25
CA SER A 33 -16.14 -5.86 -14.94
C SER A 33 -15.08 -5.41 -13.92
N ILE A 34 -15.46 -5.44 -12.65
CA ILE A 34 -14.55 -5.24 -11.51
C ILE A 34 -14.83 -6.32 -10.46
N ALA A 35 -13.79 -6.83 -9.81
CA ALA A 35 -13.92 -7.75 -8.69
C ALA A 35 -12.78 -7.48 -7.70
N ALA A 36 -13.09 -7.46 -6.41
CA ALA A 36 -12.06 -7.41 -5.37
C ALA A 36 -11.66 -8.85 -5.00
N ASP A 37 -10.36 -9.12 -4.96
CA ASP A 37 -9.83 -10.33 -4.35
C ASP A 37 -10.03 -10.22 -2.83
N PRO A 38 -10.85 -11.10 -2.21
CA PRO A 38 -11.15 -11.04 -0.78
C PRO A 38 -9.94 -11.36 0.11
N THR A 39 -8.86 -11.92 -0.45
CA THR A 39 -7.65 -12.27 0.30
C THR A 39 -6.65 -11.12 0.32
N SER A 40 -6.37 -10.53 -0.84
CA SER A 40 -5.36 -9.48 -0.97
C SER A 40 -5.92 -8.05 -0.91
N GLY A 41 -7.23 -7.89 -1.09
CA GLY A 41 -7.88 -6.59 -1.29
C GLY A 41 -7.57 -5.94 -2.64
N GLU A 42 -6.90 -6.65 -3.56
CA GLU A 42 -6.63 -6.15 -4.91
C GLU A 42 -7.90 -6.08 -5.75
N LEU A 43 -8.14 -4.93 -6.38
CA LEU A 43 -9.24 -4.74 -7.33
C LEU A 43 -8.77 -5.17 -8.72
N LEU A 44 -9.32 -6.26 -9.23
CA LEU A 44 -9.13 -6.73 -10.60
C LEU A 44 -10.12 -6.02 -11.51
N ILE A 45 -9.61 -5.34 -12.53
CA ILE A 45 -10.37 -4.48 -13.44
C ILE A 45 -10.27 -5.06 -14.86
N ALA A 46 -11.38 -5.61 -15.37
CA ALA A 46 -11.48 -6.04 -16.76
C ALA A 46 -11.89 -4.86 -17.63
N THR A 47 -11.02 -4.48 -18.56
CA THR A 47 -11.27 -3.42 -19.54
C THR A 47 -11.42 -4.01 -20.94
N SER A 48 -11.91 -3.22 -21.89
CA SER A 48 -11.98 -3.64 -23.31
C SER A 48 -10.62 -3.97 -23.95
N LYS A 49 -9.50 -3.64 -23.30
CA LYS A 49 -8.14 -3.89 -23.78
C LYS A 49 -7.33 -4.88 -22.92
N GLY A 50 -7.97 -5.53 -21.95
CA GLY A 50 -7.33 -6.51 -21.07
C GLY A 50 -7.60 -6.27 -19.60
N LEU A 51 -6.93 -7.07 -18.77
CA LEU A 51 -7.04 -7.07 -17.31
C LEU A 51 -5.93 -6.21 -16.69
N ILE A 52 -6.28 -5.43 -15.67
CA ILE A 52 -5.32 -4.68 -14.85
C ILE A 52 -5.72 -4.76 -13.37
N GLY A 53 -4.72 -4.86 -12.50
CA GLY A 53 -4.90 -4.85 -11.04
C GLY A 53 -4.69 -3.46 -10.46
N TYR A 54 -5.52 -3.09 -9.49
CA TYR A 54 -5.37 -1.89 -8.68
C TYR A 54 -5.32 -2.27 -7.20
N ARG A 55 -4.27 -1.85 -6.50
CA ARG A 55 -4.13 -2.04 -5.06
C ARG A 55 -4.33 -0.70 -4.35
N GLY A 56 -5.42 -0.62 -3.59
CA GLY A 56 -5.66 0.49 -2.67
C GLY A 56 -4.83 0.37 -1.39
N ASP A 57 -5.07 1.28 -0.46
CA ASP A 57 -4.48 1.28 0.87
C ASP A 57 -5.35 0.57 1.93
N ALA A 58 -6.65 0.38 1.67
CA ALA A 58 -7.55 -0.39 2.52
C ALA A 58 -7.71 -1.83 1.99
N THR A 59 -7.22 -2.80 2.76
CA THR A 59 -7.44 -4.24 2.51
C THR A 59 -8.16 -4.87 3.70
N PRO A 60 -8.81 -6.05 3.58
CA PRO A 60 -9.33 -6.74 4.75
C PRO A 60 -8.23 -6.95 5.80
N GLY A 61 -8.56 -6.77 7.09
CA GLY A 61 -7.63 -7.01 8.20
C GLY A 61 -7.16 -8.47 8.22
N TYR A 62 -5.87 -8.68 8.42
CA TYR A 62 -5.31 -10.03 8.47
C TYR A 62 -5.51 -10.66 9.86
N THR A 63 -6.06 -11.87 9.91
CA THR A 63 -6.41 -12.59 11.17
C THR A 63 -5.44 -13.72 11.53
N GLY A 64 -4.43 -13.98 10.71
CA GLY A 64 -3.40 -14.99 10.99
C GLY A 64 -2.16 -14.42 11.69
N ASN A 65 -1.18 -15.29 11.94
CA ASN A 65 0.18 -14.92 12.33
C ASN A 65 1.11 -15.22 11.16
N VAL A 66 1.45 -14.22 10.32
CA VAL A 66 2.61 -14.36 9.43
C VAL A 66 3.81 -13.82 10.19
N PRO A 67 4.86 -14.61 10.47
CA PRO A 67 6.05 -14.10 11.14
C PRO A 67 6.80 -13.06 10.29
N GLU A 68 6.59 -13.05 8.97
CA GLU A 68 7.23 -12.16 8.01
C GLU A 68 6.21 -11.32 7.24
N ALA A 69 6.29 -9.99 7.36
CA ALA A 69 5.40 -9.06 6.69
C ALA A 69 5.70 -8.97 5.18
N SER A 70 4.64 -8.95 4.36
CA SER A 70 4.78 -8.75 2.91
C SER A 70 4.96 -7.25 2.61
N ILE A 71 6.15 -6.85 2.16
CA ILE A 71 6.49 -5.44 1.93
C ILE A 71 6.86 -5.22 0.47
N TYR A 72 6.23 -4.24 -0.18
CA TYR A 72 6.47 -3.94 -1.59
C TYR A 72 6.31 -2.44 -1.92
N PRO A 73 6.98 -1.94 -2.97
CA PRO A 73 7.98 -2.65 -3.76
C PRO A 73 9.25 -2.88 -2.94
N ASN A 74 9.90 -4.04 -3.16
CA ASN A 74 11.15 -4.37 -2.50
C ASN A 74 12.10 -5.05 -3.53
N PRO A 75 13.23 -4.43 -3.91
CA PRO A 75 13.68 -3.11 -3.46
C PRO A 75 12.83 -1.97 -4.03
N VAL A 76 12.78 -0.85 -3.30
CA VAL A 76 12.33 0.44 -3.82
C VAL A 76 13.43 0.97 -4.72
N ARG A 77 13.20 0.88 -6.03
CA ARG A 77 14.18 1.24 -7.06
C ARG A 77 14.30 2.76 -7.20
N PRO A 78 15.46 3.26 -7.69
CA PRO A 78 15.59 4.67 -7.98
C PRO A 78 14.56 5.13 -9.02
N GLY A 79 14.00 6.33 -8.83
CA GLY A 79 12.93 6.88 -9.67
C GLY A 79 11.51 6.41 -9.32
N TYR A 80 11.34 5.50 -8.35
CA TYR A 80 10.02 5.19 -7.82
C TYR A 80 9.56 6.28 -6.85
N GLU A 81 8.47 6.97 -7.20
CA GLU A 81 7.85 8.03 -6.37
C GLU A 81 6.57 7.57 -5.65
N GLY A 82 6.19 6.29 -5.84
CA GLY A 82 5.00 5.73 -5.21
C GLY A 82 5.21 5.37 -3.73
N PRO A 83 4.13 4.98 -3.05
CA PRO A 83 4.20 4.50 -1.67
C PRO A 83 4.74 3.07 -1.54
N ILE A 84 5.34 2.81 -0.39
CA ILE A 84 5.72 1.48 0.10
C ILE A 84 4.56 0.95 0.94
N PHE A 85 4.14 -0.28 0.65
CA PHE A 85 3.03 -0.95 1.32
C PHE A 85 3.53 -2.10 2.18
N VAL A 86 2.91 -2.25 3.34
CA VAL A 86 3.11 -3.36 4.26
C VAL A 86 1.77 -4.09 4.39
N GLN A 87 1.70 -5.31 3.89
CA GLN A 87 0.51 -6.16 3.92
C GLN A 87 0.60 -7.21 5.03
N GLY A 88 -0.58 -7.68 5.44
CA GLY A 88 -0.70 -8.67 6.51
C GLY A 88 -0.77 -8.02 7.89
N CYS A 89 -1.10 -6.72 7.96
CA CYS A 89 -1.31 -6.04 9.23
C CYS A 89 -2.66 -6.51 9.84
N PRO A 90 -2.72 -6.69 11.17
CA PRO A 90 -4.00 -6.59 11.86
C PRO A 90 -4.63 -5.21 11.61
N GLU A 91 -5.96 -5.12 11.70
CA GLU A 91 -6.67 -3.85 11.56
C GLU A 91 -6.27 -2.88 12.70
N GLY A 92 -5.90 -1.65 12.34
CA GLY A 92 -5.46 -0.63 13.29
C GLY A 92 -4.08 -0.89 13.92
N ALA A 93 -3.30 -1.83 13.38
CA ALA A 93 -1.95 -2.11 13.86
C ALA A 93 -1.02 -0.90 13.67
N VAL A 94 -0.13 -0.69 14.62
CA VAL A 94 0.93 0.33 14.50
C VAL A 94 2.09 -0.29 13.73
N VAL A 95 2.56 0.41 12.70
CA VAL A 95 3.68 -0.03 11.86
C VAL A 95 4.82 0.96 11.96
N LYS A 96 5.98 0.49 12.41
CA LYS A 96 7.19 1.29 12.63
C LYS A 96 8.27 0.89 11.66
N PHE A 97 8.92 1.89 11.07
CA PHE A 97 10.06 1.74 10.18
C PHE A 97 11.29 2.26 10.91
N THR A 98 12.32 1.43 11.04
CA THR A 98 13.61 1.83 11.62
C THR A 98 14.73 1.63 10.63
N ASP A 99 15.85 2.32 10.83
CA ASP A 99 17.09 1.91 10.18
C ASP A 99 17.72 0.68 10.88
N VAL A 100 18.85 0.20 10.36
CA VAL A 100 19.59 -0.94 10.93
C VAL A 100 20.20 -0.67 12.31
N THR A 101 20.27 0.58 12.75
CA THR A 101 20.72 0.96 14.10
C THR A 101 19.56 0.90 15.11
N GLY A 102 18.33 0.76 14.63
CA GLY A 102 17.11 0.78 15.44
C GLY A 102 16.52 2.18 15.62
N ALA A 103 17.07 3.20 14.95
CA ALA A 103 16.51 4.55 15.02
C ALA A 103 15.18 4.61 14.25
N LEU A 104 14.14 5.20 14.87
CA LEU A 104 12.83 5.37 14.24
C LEU A 104 12.92 6.34 13.06
N VAL A 105 12.50 5.87 11.89
CA VAL A 105 12.49 6.63 10.63
C VAL A 105 11.09 7.11 10.30
N PHE A 106 10.08 6.27 10.52
CA PHE A 106 8.68 6.60 10.24
C PHE A 106 7.73 5.71 11.05
N GLU A 107 6.53 6.21 11.33
CA GLU A 107 5.46 5.47 12.00
C GLU A 107 4.12 5.77 11.32
N THR A 108 3.27 4.75 11.20
CA THR A 108 1.89 4.88 10.70
C THR A 108 1.00 3.83 11.36
N GLN A 109 -0.31 3.97 11.18
CA GLN A 109 -1.28 2.91 11.47
C GLN A 109 -1.69 2.21 10.16
N SER A 110 -2.12 0.95 10.27
CA SER A 110 -2.73 0.23 9.15
C SER A 110 -4.15 0.74 8.87
N ASN A 111 -4.51 0.79 7.60
CA ASN A 111 -5.87 0.98 7.11
C ASN A 111 -6.41 -0.39 6.68
N GLY A 112 -7.21 -1.02 7.54
CA GLY A 112 -7.52 -2.44 7.40
C GLY A 112 -6.23 -3.28 7.51
N GLY A 113 -5.99 -4.19 6.56
CA GLY A 113 -4.86 -5.10 6.56
C GLY A 113 -3.55 -4.60 5.96
N THR A 114 -3.49 -3.31 5.61
CA THR A 114 -2.33 -2.71 4.94
C THR A 114 -1.90 -1.41 5.61
N ALA A 115 -0.60 -1.19 5.73
CA ALA A 115 -0.03 0.09 6.11
C ALA A 115 0.74 0.71 4.93
N ARG A 116 0.80 2.05 4.89
CA ARG A 116 1.36 2.82 3.79
C ARG A 116 2.45 3.77 4.29
N TRP A 117 3.59 3.76 3.61
CA TRP A 117 4.69 4.71 3.84
C TRP A 117 5.13 5.37 2.53
N ASN A 118 5.16 6.71 2.49
CA ASN A 118 5.60 7.44 1.28
C ASN A 118 7.12 7.52 1.12
N GLY A 119 7.90 6.72 1.88
CA GLY A 119 9.35 6.72 1.81
C GLY A 119 10.00 7.99 2.35
N THR A 120 9.38 8.66 3.31
CA THR A 120 9.89 9.88 3.97
C THR A 120 10.22 9.63 5.44
N ASN A 121 11.23 10.30 5.98
CA ASN A 121 11.52 10.25 7.42
C ASN A 121 10.53 11.10 8.25
N LEU A 122 10.69 11.10 9.57
CA LEU A 122 9.89 11.91 10.52
C LEU A 122 9.96 13.42 10.26
N SER A 123 11.01 13.91 9.58
CA SER A 123 11.14 15.32 9.17
C SER A 123 10.48 15.61 7.82
N GLY A 124 9.80 14.64 7.22
CA GLY A 124 9.16 14.76 5.90
C GLY A 124 10.14 14.71 4.72
N GLN A 125 11.43 14.49 4.98
CA GLN A 125 12.45 14.40 3.92
C GLN A 125 12.50 12.99 3.35
N PRO A 126 12.88 12.81 2.06
CA PRO A 126 13.09 11.49 1.49
C PRO A 126 14.03 10.64 2.35
N ALA A 127 13.61 9.41 2.66
CA ALA A 127 14.46 8.44 3.34
C ALA A 127 15.67 8.09 2.46
N ALA A 128 16.85 8.06 3.06
CA ALA A 128 18.11 7.76 2.39
C ALA A 128 18.15 6.33 1.80
N SER A 129 19.15 6.04 0.98
CA SER A 129 19.43 4.67 0.57
C SER A 129 19.81 3.82 1.77
N GLY A 130 19.20 2.64 1.91
CA GLY A 130 19.46 1.76 3.05
C GLY A 130 18.45 0.65 3.21
N VAL A 131 18.73 -0.24 4.16
CA VAL A 131 17.79 -1.26 4.63
C VAL A 131 17.00 -0.68 5.80
N TYR A 132 15.68 -0.77 5.71
CA TYR A 132 14.76 -0.39 6.77
C TYR A 132 14.09 -1.63 7.34
N LEU A 133 14.08 -1.75 8.65
CA LEU A 133 13.36 -2.79 9.38
C LEU A 133 11.93 -2.30 9.64
N VAL A 134 10.97 -3.20 9.46
CA VAL A 134 9.54 -2.90 9.60
C VAL A 134 9.00 -3.78 10.71
N TYR A 135 8.36 -3.15 11.69
CA TYR A 135 7.72 -3.83 12.82
C TYR A 135 6.23 -3.53 12.81
N ILE A 136 5.42 -4.58 12.82
CA ILE A 136 3.97 -4.50 13.00
C ILE A 136 3.71 -4.84 14.46
N THR A 137 3.07 -3.91 15.18
CA THR A 137 2.76 -4.08 16.60
C THR A 137 1.26 -3.99 16.85
N ASP A 138 0.77 -4.78 17.80
CA ASP A 138 -0.58 -4.65 18.33
C ASP A 138 -0.72 -3.40 19.23
N ALA A 139 -1.92 -3.16 19.75
CA ALA A 139 -2.22 -2.03 20.64
C ALA A 139 -1.46 -2.07 21.98
N LEU A 140 -0.90 -3.23 22.35
CA LEU A 140 -0.11 -3.41 23.58
C LEU A 140 1.40 -3.27 23.31
N GLY A 141 1.80 -3.04 22.04
CA GLY A 141 3.19 -2.89 21.63
C GLY A 141 3.92 -4.21 21.36
N THR A 142 3.21 -5.34 21.36
CA THR A 142 3.81 -6.65 21.02
C THR A 142 4.05 -6.71 19.52
N VAL A 143 5.26 -7.08 19.11
CA VAL A 143 5.57 -7.31 17.69
C VAL A 143 4.84 -8.57 17.22
N THR A 144 3.90 -8.40 16.30
CA THR A 144 3.10 -9.51 15.73
C THR A 144 3.70 -10.02 14.42
N ALA A 145 4.41 -9.16 13.70
CA ALA A 145 5.13 -9.50 12.48
C ALA A 145 6.27 -8.50 12.23
N GLN A 146 7.27 -8.92 11.47
CA GLN A 146 8.40 -8.07 11.11
C GLN A 146 8.81 -8.28 9.65
N GLY A 147 9.54 -7.34 9.07
CA GLY A 147 10.08 -7.48 7.73
C GLY A 147 11.20 -6.47 7.46
N LYS A 148 11.68 -6.44 6.22
CA LYS A 148 12.69 -5.48 5.78
C LYS A 148 12.45 -5.02 4.36
N VAL A 149 12.77 -3.76 4.09
CA VAL A 149 12.72 -3.18 2.75
C VAL A 149 14.04 -2.49 2.42
N LEU A 150 14.54 -2.72 1.21
CA LEU A 150 15.70 -2.01 0.68
C LEU A 150 15.23 -0.80 -0.13
N VAL A 151 15.68 0.40 0.24
CA VAL A 151 15.44 1.64 -0.51
C VAL A 151 16.72 2.07 -1.19
N ILE A 152 16.63 2.42 -2.48
CA ILE A 152 17.77 2.89 -3.28
C ILE A 152 17.39 4.25 -3.90
N ARG A 153 18.09 5.30 -3.50
CA ARG A 153 18.04 6.66 -4.07
C ARG A 153 19.27 6.89 -4.97
N GLN A 154 19.10 7.72 -6.01
CA GLN A 154 20.23 8.23 -6.82
C GLN A 154 20.89 9.42 -6.11
#